data_AF-A0A498HFL5-F1
#
_entry.id   AF-A0A498HFL5-F1
#
_cell.length_a   1.000
_cell.length_b   1.000
_cell.length_c   1.000
_cell.angle_alpha   90.00
_cell.angle_beta   90.00
_cell.angle_gamma   90.00
#
_symmetry.space_group_name_H-M   'P 1'
#
loop_
_entity.id
_entity.type
_entity.pdbx_description
1 polymer ?
#
loop_
_entity_poly.entity_id
_entity_poly.type
_entity_poly.pdbx_seq_one_letter_code
_entity_poly.pdbx_strand_id
1 'polypeptide(L)'
;MESRRGLMIVILSRFLLVPCFYFTAKYGDQGWMIMLTSFLGLTNGYLTVCVLTSAPKGYKGPEQNALGNLLVMFLLGGIFAGVTLDWLWLIGKGW
;
A
#
# COMPACT_ATOMS: atom_id res chain seq x y z
N MET A 1 -3.87 -0.17 -17.52
CA MET A 1 -4.26 -1.17 -16.50
C MET A 1 -5.62 -0.77 -15.92
N GLU A 2 -6.73 -1.10 -16.59
CA GLU A 2 -8.08 -0.68 -16.17
C GLU A 2 -8.93 -1.82 -15.60
N SER A 3 -8.34 -3.00 -15.36
CA SER A 3 -9.07 -4.08 -14.70
C SER A 3 -8.99 -3.92 -13.18
N ARG A 4 -10.13 -3.63 -12.54
CA ARG A 4 -10.28 -3.56 -11.08
C ARG A 4 -9.73 -4.81 -10.37
N ARG A 5 -9.86 -5.97 -11.02
CA ARG A 5 -9.29 -7.24 -10.54
C ARG A 5 -7.76 -7.25 -10.57
N GLY A 6 -7.15 -6.70 -11.62
CA GLY A 6 -5.70 -6.58 -11.70
C GLY A 6 -5.13 -5.68 -10.59
N LEU A 7 -5.78 -4.54 -10.33
CA LEU A 7 -5.40 -3.66 -9.21
C LEU A 7 -5.50 -4.40 -7.87
N MET A 8 -6.57 -5.15 -7.61
CA MET A 8 -6.71 -5.94 -6.37
C MET A 8 -5.58 -6.98 -6.22
N ILE A 9 -5.26 -7.72 -7.29
CA ILE A 9 -4.19 -8.74 -7.24
C ILE A 9 -2.83 -8.08 -6.92
N VAL A 10 -2.51 -6.95 -7.55
CA VAL A 10 -1.25 -6.24 -7.29
C VAL A 10 -1.22 -5.62 -5.89
N ILE A 11 -2.35 -5.16 -5.36
CA ILE A 11 -2.43 -4.68 -3.98
C ILE A 11 -2.16 -5.82 -3.00
N LEU A 12 -2.76 -7.00 -3.21
CA LEU A 12 -2.57 -8.17 -2.35
C LEU A 12 -1.15 -8.74 -2.47
N SER A 13 -0.53 -8.73 -3.65
CA SER A 13 0.84 -9.22 -3.81
C SER A 13 1.86 -8.40 -3.01
N ARG A 14 1.54 -7.16 -2.61
CA ARG A 14 2.41 -6.36 -1.74
C ARG A 14 2.63 -6.95 -0.36
N PHE A 15 1.76 -7.83 0.12
CA PHE A 15 2.04 -8.56 1.37
C PHE A 15 3.31 -9.43 1.26
N LEU A 16 3.70 -9.83 0.06
CA LEU A 16 4.96 -10.55 -0.19
C LEU A 16 6.20 -9.66 0.00
N LEU A 17 6.05 -8.34 -0.01
CA LEU A 17 7.18 -7.45 0.29
C LEU A 17 7.64 -7.61 1.73
N VAL A 18 6.74 -7.92 2.67
CA VAL A 18 7.09 -8.11 4.10
C VAL A 18 8.16 -9.22 4.30
N PRO A 19 7.95 -10.47 3.83
CA PRO A 19 8.99 -11.50 3.92
C PRO A 19 10.22 -11.19 3.05
N CYS A 20 10.05 -10.51 1.89
CA CYS A 20 11.19 -10.10 1.07
C CYS A 20 12.09 -9.10 1.81
N PHE A 21 11.53 -8.06 2.44
CA PHE A 21 12.28 -7.11 3.26
C PHE A 21 12.96 -7.80 4.43
N TYR A 22 12.26 -8.72 5.11
CA TYR A 22 12.84 -9.48 6.22
C TYR A 22 14.05 -10.33 5.79
N PHE A 23 13.94 -11.00 4.64
CA PHE A 23 15.03 -11.83 4.10
C PHE A 23 16.20 -10.97 3.62
N THR A 24 15.92 -9.90 2.86
CA THR A 24 16.94 -8.97 2.38
C THR A 24 17.63 -8.24 3.52
N ALA A 25 16.94 -7.92 4.62
CA ALA A 25 17.57 -7.33 5.80
C ALA A 25 18.56 -8.28 6.50
N LYS A 26 18.40 -9.60 6.34
CA LYS A 26 19.26 -10.61 7.00
C LYS A 26 20.38 -11.14 6.11
N TYR A 27 20.16 -11.20 4.80
CA TYR A 27 21.07 -11.84 3.84
C TYR A 27 21.45 -10.97 2.63
N GLY A 28 20.76 -9.84 2.45
CA GLY A 28 20.94 -8.97 1.30
C GLY A 28 21.87 -7.80 1.56
N ASP A 29 22.46 -7.29 0.49
CA ASP A 29 23.28 -6.09 0.50
C ASP A 29 22.43 -4.80 0.44
N GLN A 30 23.05 -3.64 0.71
CA GLN A 30 22.41 -2.34 0.68
C GLN A 30 21.69 -2.06 -0.65
N GLY A 31 22.24 -2.52 -1.78
CA GLY A 31 21.61 -2.38 -3.10
C GLY A 31 20.22 -3.02 -3.19
N TRP A 32 20.03 -4.20 -2.58
CA TRP A 32 18.75 -4.90 -2.57
C TRP A 32 17.72 -4.18 -1.70
N MET A 33 18.14 -3.62 -0.57
CA MET A 33 17.26 -2.81 0.29
C MET A 33 16.80 -1.54 -0.42
N ILE A 34 17.69 -0.86 -1.15
CA ILE A 34 17.34 0.34 -1.94
C ILE A 34 16.33 -0.02 -3.04
N MET A 35 16.56 -1.12 -3.76
CA MET A 35 15.67 -1.56 -4.83
C MET A 35 14.27 -1.89 -4.29
N LEU A 36 14.17 -2.68 -3.21
CA LEU A 36 12.88 -3.03 -2.60
C LEU A 36 12.16 -1.79 -2.05
N THR A 37 12.88 -0.86 -1.42
CA THR A 37 12.31 0.39 -0.90
C THR A 37 11.79 1.28 -2.03
N SER A 38 12.53 1.37 -3.14
CA SER A 38 12.13 2.12 -4.34
C SER A 38 10.87 1.52 -4.97
N PHE A 39 10.82 0.19 -5.08
CA PHE A 39 9.65 -0.52 -5.60
C PHE A 39 8.43 -0.36 -4.69
N LEU A 40 8.61 -0.45 -3.37
CA LEU A 40 7.56 -0.22 -2.39
C LEU A 40 7.00 1.22 -2.51
N GLY A 41 7.88 2.23 -2.58
CA GLY A 41 7.48 3.63 -2.73
C GLY A 41 6.69 3.88 -4.02
N LEU A 42 7.21 3.38 -5.16
CA LEU A 42 6.58 3.54 -6.46
C LEU A 42 5.19 2.88 -6.52
N THR A 43 5.08 1.65 -6.02
CA THR A 43 3.79 0.94 -6.00
C THR A 43 2.79 1.60 -5.05
N ASN A 44 3.22 2.11 -3.88
CA ASN A 44 2.36 2.82 -2.94
C ASN A 44 1.76 4.09 -3.52
N GLY A 45 2.57 4.95 -4.14
CA GLY A 45 2.06 6.16 -4.79
C GLY A 45 1.18 5.84 -6.00
N TYR A 46 1.69 5.04 -6.93
CA TYR A 46 1.02 4.79 -8.20
C TYR A 46 -0.32 4.06 -8.04
N LEU A 47 -0.37 2.98 -7.26
CA LEU A 47 -1.61 2.20 -7.12
C LEU A 47 -2.68 2.95 -6.34
N THR A 48 -2.31 3.78 -5.36
CA THR A 48 -3.25 4.62 -4.63
C THR A 48 -3.91 5.64 -5.56
N VAL A 49 -3.12 6.31 -6.40
CA VAL A 49 -3.64 7.23 -7.42
C VAL A 49 -4.55 6.48 -8.40
N CYS A 50 -4.13 5.32 -8.91
CA CYS A 50 -4.96 4.53 -9.82
C CYS A 50 -6.31 4.16 -9.20
N VAL A 51 -6.36 3.78 -7.93
CA VAL A 51 -7.62 3.47 -7.22
C VAL A 51 -8.47 4.71 -7.03
N LEU A 52 -7.89 5.81 -6.52
CA LEU A 52 -8.62 7.06 -6.27
C LEU A 52 -9.19 7.67 -7.55
N THR A 53 -8.49 7.55 -8.69
CA THR A 53 -8.97 8.07 -9.98
C THR A 53 -9.94 7.12 -10.67
N SER A 54 -9.80 5.80 -10.51
CA SER A 54 -10.63 4.82 -11.23
C SER A 54 -11.92 4.43 -10.50
N ALA A 55 -11.93 4.47 -9.17
CA ALA A 55 -13.08 4.11 -8.34
C ALA A 55 -14.31 5.03 -8.52
N PRO A 56 -14.19 6.37 -8.62
CA PRO A 56 -15.35 7.24 -8.82
C PRO A 56 -15.87 7.26 -10.27
N LYS A 57 -15.17 6.68 -11.24
CA LYS A 57 -15.64 6.64 -12.64
C LYS A 57 -16.95 5.84 -12.75
N GLY A 58 -17.98 6.45 -13.34
CA GLY A 58 -19.28 5.82 -13.60
C GLY A 58 -20.38 6.10 -12.55
N TYR A 59 -20.07 6.86 -11.49
CA TYR A 59 -21.05 7.31 -10.49
C TYR A 59 -21.50 8.75 -10.75
N LYS A 60 -22.66 9.16 -10.20
CA LYS A 60 -23.15 10.54 -10.32
C LYS A 60 -22.43 11.47 -9.34
N GLY A 61 -22.39 12.78 -9.64
CA GLY A 61 -21.60 13.77 -8.87
C GLY A 61 -21.69 13.68 -7.34
N PRO A 62 -22.91 13.58 -6.74
CA PRO A 62 -23.05 13.41 -5.29
C PRO A 62 -22.46 12.09 -4.76
N GLU A 63 -22.65 10.99 -5.49
CA GLU A 63 -22.14 9.66 -5.14
C GLU A 63 -20.62 9.60 -5.29
N GLN A 64 -20.05 10.26 -6.31
CA GLN A 64 -18.60 10.38 -6.50
C GLN A 64 -17.92 11.07 -5.33
N ASN A 65 -18.54 12.14 -4.80
CA ASN A 65 -18.00 12.86 -3.65
C ASN A 65 -18.02 12.00 -2.38
N ALA A 66 -19.13 11.30 -2.13
CA ALA A 66 -19.23 10.37 -1.00
C ALA A 66 -18.21 9.23 -1.10
N LEU A 67 -18.04 8.64 -2.29
CA LEU A 67 -17.02 7.61 -2.55
C LEU A 67 -15.60 8.15 -2.38
N GLY A 68 -15.33 9.38 -2.83
CA GLY A 68 -14.05 10.05 -2.63
C GLY A 68 -13.70 10.18 -1.14
N ASN A 69 -14.62 10.69 -0.33
CA ASN A 69 -14.43 10.80 1.12
C ASN A 69 -14.22 9.43 1.77
N LEU A 70 -15.00 8.43 1.39
CA LEU A 70 -14.85 7.06 1.89
C LEU A 70 -13.45 6.49 1.55
N LEU A 71 -12.97 6.69 0.33
CA LEU A 71 -11.64 6.23 -0.09
C LEU A 71 -10.53 6.92 0.70
N VAL A 72 -10.66 8.23 0.97
CA VAL A 72 -9.71 8.96 1.81
C VAL A 72 -9.74 8.45 3.25
N MET A 73 -10.92 8.14 3.81
CA MET A 73 -11.05 7.53 5.13
C MET A 73 -10.33 6.18 5.22
N PHE A 74 -10.46 5.31 4.20
CA PHE A 74 -9.73 4.05 4.14
C PHE A 74 -8.22 4.25 3.98
N LEU A 75 -7.78 5.25 3.22
CA LEU A 75 -6.36 5.57 3.08
C LEU A 75 -5.76 6.01 4.42
N LEU A 76 -6.41 6.95 5.12
CA LEU A 76 -5.97 7.43 6.42
C LEU A 76 -6.00 6.32 7.47
N GLY A 77 -7.06 5.51 7.49
CA GLY A 77 -7.17 4.34 8.38
C GLY A 77 -6.08 3.30 8.12
N GLY A 78 -5.72 3.07 6.85
CA GLY A 78 -4.62 2.19 6.47
C GLY A 78 -3.25 2.70 6.92
N ILE A 79 -2.99 4.00 6.76
CA ILE A 79 -1.76 4.64 7.26
C ILE A 79 -1.69 4.53 8.79
N PHE A 80 -2.78 4.84 9.48
CA PHE A 80 -2.87 4.75 10.94
C PHE A 80 -2.59 3.31 11.42
N ALA A 81 -3.27 2.32 10.85
CA ALA A 81 -3.04 0.91 11.16
C ALA A 81 -1.60 0.49 10.86
N GLY A 82 -1.03 0.96 9.74
CA GLY A 82 0.37 0.70 9.39
C GLY A 82 1.35 1.21 10.45
N VAL A 83 1.16 2.44 10.93
CA VAL A 83 1.99 3.00 12.02
C VAL A 83 1.81 2.23 13.32
N THR A 84 0.58 1.87 13.69
CA THR A 84 0.35 1.05 14.90
C THR A 84 0.99 -0.33 14.81
N LEU A 85 0.90 -0.99 13.64
CA LEU A 85 1.53 -2.29 13.40
C LEU A 85 3.07 -2.21 13.41
N ASP A 86 3.65 -1.11 12.92
CA ASP A 86 5.10 -0.87 13.02
C ASP A 86 5.56 -0.77 14.48
N TRP A 87 4.81 -0.05 15.32
CA TRP A 87 5.08 0.01 16.75
C TRP A 87 4.96 -1.36 17.43
N LEU A 88 3.92 -2.13 17.11
CA LEU A 88 3.76 -3.50 17.62
C LEU A 88 4.91 -4.41 17.18
N TRP A 89 5.41 -4.24 15.95
CA TRP A 89 6.57 -4.97 15.45
C TRP A 89 7.84 -4.62 16.21
N LEU A 90 8.08 -3.35 16.52
CA LEU A 90 9.22 -2.90 17.33
C LEU A 90 9.14 -3.46 18.77
N ILE A 91 7.95 -3.47 19.38
CA ILE A 91 7.75 -4.07 20.71
C ILE A 91 8.07 -5.56 20.69
N GLY A 92 7.60 -6.30 19.68
CA GLY A 92 7.84 -7.74 19.55
C GLY A 92 9.29 -8.11 19.19
N LYS A 93 10.03 -7.19 18.56
CA LYS A 93 11.45 -7.37 18.26
C LYS A 93 12.35 -7.15 19.48
N GLY A 94 11.82 -6.56 20.56
CA GLY A 94 12.59 -6.25 21.77
C GLY A 94 13.76 -5.34 21.43
N TRP A 95 13.53 -4.03 21.50
CA TRP A 95 14.65 -3.17 21.81
C TRP A 95 15.11 -3.46 23.25
#